data_AF-A0A6N8V7W6-F1
#
_entry.id   AF-A0A6N8V7W6-F1
#
_cell.length_a   1.000
_cell.length_b   1.000
_cell.length_c   1.000
_cell.angle_alpha   90.00
_cell.angle_beta   90.00
_cell.angle_gamma   90.00
#
_symmetry.space_group_name_H-M   'P 1'
#
loop_
_entity.id
_entity.type
_entity.pdbx_description
1 polymer ?
#
loop_
_entity_poly.entity_id
_entity_poly.type
_entity_poly.pdbx_seq_one_letter_code
_entity_poly.pdbx_strand_id
1 'polypeptide(L)'
;NGWRANWGRFWAENRIRPLARELRDAGAVTSQQASTLDRAADHAGDLLDAAASADGPSLLHGDLWSGNVLFAARGEPVLIDPAVYVGHREVDLAMSRLFGGFPRAFYRAYEEAWPLQPGHELRLPAYQLYPLLVHARLFGGGYVAAAVRAAARISAAQRPSGRHPPEGSSRRNEDPRTPPR
;
A
#
# COMPACT_ATOMS: atom_id res chain seq x y z
N ASN A 1 8.74 -5.00 17.32
CA ASN A 1 9.17 -3.67 16.85
C ASN A 1 10.70 -3.51 16.94
N GLY A 2 11.48 -4.42 16.35
CA GLY A 2 12.94 -4.22 16.28
C GLY A 2 13.29 -3.09 15.32
N TRP A 3 14.41 -2.39 15.57
CA TRP A 3 14.91 -1.34 14.68
C TRP A 3 15.33 -1.91 13.32
N ARG A 4 15.03 -1.19 12.24
CA ARG A 4 15.50 -1.49 10.88
C ARG A 4 15.83 -0.21 10.14
N ALA A 5 16.89 -0.25 9.33
CA ALA A 5 17.30 0.88 8.51
C ALA A 5 16.41 1.08 7.27
N ASN A 6 15.76 0.02 6.79
CA ASN A 6 14.95 0.03 5.57
C ASN A 6 13.47 -0.15 5.94
N TRP A 7 12.64 0.78 5.48
CA TRP A 7 11.23 0.89 5.85
C TRP A 7 10.36 -0.18 5.18
N GLY A 8 10.53 -0.42 3.90
CA GLY A 8 9.80 -1.42 3.14
C GLY A 8 10.00 -2.82 3.71
N ARG A 9 11.25 -3.18 4.01
CA ARG A 9 11.59 -4.43 4.69
C ARG A 9 10.97 -4.52 6.09
N PHE A 10 10.97 -3.42 6.84
CA PHE A 10 10.26 -3.38 8.12
C PHE A 10 8.76 -3.64 7.95
N TRP A 11 8.13 -3.01 6.95
CA TRP A 11 6.72 -3.19 6.67
C TRP A 11 6.38 -4.64 6.29
N ALA A 12 7.15 -5.23 5.37
CA ALA A 12 6.97 -6.62 4.96
C ALA A 12 7.15 -7.59 6.15
N GLU A 13 8.29 -7.52 6.83
CA GLU A 13 8.71 -8.54 7.80
C GLU A 13 8.12 -8.36 9.20
N ASN A 14 7.83 -7.14 9.62
CA ASN A 14 7.39 -6.83 10.98
C ASN A 14 5.92 -6.40 11.07
N ARG A 15 5.25 -6.18 9.94
CA ARG A 15 3.82 -5.82 9.91
C ARG A 15 3.01 -6.87 9.16
N ILE A 16 3.33 -7.14 7.90
CA ILE A 16 2.49 -8.01 7.05
C ILE A 16 2.72 -9.49 7.34
N ARG A 17 3.97 -10.00 7.20
CA ARG A 17 4.26 -11.44 7.28
C ARG A 17 3.86 -12.11 8.60
N PRO A 18 4.04 -11.50 9.79
CA PRO A 18 3.61 -12.13 11.03
C PRO A 18 2.10 -12.41 11.04
N LEU A 19 1.30 -11.42 10.67
CA LEU A 19 -0.16 -11.55 10.64
C LEU A 19 -0.64 -12.51 9.54
N ALA A 20 0.00 -12.49 8.37
CA ALA A 20 -0.31 -13.45 7.30
C ALA A 20 -0.05 -14.90 7.74
N ARG A 21 1.05 -15.16 8.46
CA ARG A 21 1.33 -16.47 9.05
C ARG A 21 0.29 -16.85 10.09
N GLU A 22 -0.05 -15.95 11.02
CA GLU A 22 -1.07 -16.22 12.03
C GLU A 22 -2.44 -16.57 11.43
N LEU A 23 -2.87 -15.85 10.39
CA LEU A 23 -4.12 -16.17 9.67
C LEU A 23 -4.07 -17.52 8.97
N ARG A 24 -2.93 -17.88 8.37
CA ARG A 24 -2.73 -19.18 7.72
C ARG A 24 -2.75 -20.30 8.75
N ASP A 25 -2.00 -20.15 9.83
CA ASP A 25 -1.85 -21.17 10.87
C ASP A 25 -3.18 -21.38 11.63
N ALA A 26 -4.03 -20.35 11.72
CA ALA A 26 -5.40 -20.43 12.22
C ALA A 26 -6.42 -20.99 11.22
N GLY A 27 -6.02 -21.30 9.98
CA GLY A 27 -6.93 -21.78 8.93
C GLY A 27 -7.92 -20.72 8.42
N ALA A 28 -7.69 -19.44 8.72
CA ALA A 28 -8.57 -18.34 8.31
C ALA A 28 -8.44 -17.98 6.83
N VAL A 29 -7.36 -18.42 6.18
CA VAL A 29 -7.10 -18.21 4.75
C VAL A 29 -6.73 -19.52 4.06
N THR A 30 -7.08 -19.66 2.78
CA THR A 30 -6.63 -20.80 1.96
C THR A 30 -5.15 -20.67 1.61
N SER A 31 -4.51 -21.76 1.16
CA SER A 31 -3.12 -21.73 0.67
C SER A 31 -2.89 -20.70 -0.44
N GLN A 32 -3.88 -20.52 -1.33
CA GLN A 32 -3.81 -19.53 -2.41
C GLN A 32 -3.88 -18.09 -1.88
N GLN A 33 -4.70 -17.85 -0.86
CA GLN A 33 -4.82 -16.55 -0.21
C GLN A 33 -3.56 -16.22 0.60
N ALA A 34 -3.00 -17.20 1.33
CA ALA A 34 -1.73 -17.07 2.02
C ALA A 34 -0.59 -16.71 1.06
N SER A 35 -0.47 -17.41 -0.08
CA SER A 35 0.51 -17.07 -1.13
C SER A 35 0.31 -15.66 -1.70
N THR A 36 -0.94 -15.19 -1.78
CA THR A 36 -1.24 -13.81 -2.21
C THR A 36 -0.79 -12.79 -1.17
N LEU A 37 -0.98 -13.07 0.11
CA LEU A 37 -0.49 -12.22 1.21
C LEU A 37 1.04 -12.16 1.23
N ASP A 38 1.72 -13.30 1.05
CA ASP A 38 3.18 -13.35 1.01
C ASP A 38 3.75 -12.53 -0.15
N ARG A 39 3.21 -12.68 -1.36
CA ARG A 39 3.61 -11.86 -2.52
C ARG A 39 3.32 -10.38 -2.29
N ALA A 40 2.18 -10.06 -1.68
CA ALA A 40 1.86 -8.67 -1.36
C ALA A 40 2.83 -8.08 -0.34
N ALA A 41 3.36 -8.87 0.60
CA ALA A 41 4.39 -8.43 1.54
C ALA A 41 5.67 -8.03 0.81
N ASP A 42 6.14 -8.88 -0.12
CA ASP A 42 7.33 -8.59 -0.95
C ASP A 42 7.14 -7.30 -1.77
N HIS A 43 6.05 -7.22 -2.53
CA HIS A 43 5.78 -6.06 -3.37
C HIS A 43 5.53 -4.78 -2.57
N ALA A 44 4.91 -4.88 -1.39
CA ALA A 44 4.80 -3.74 -0.49
C ALA A 44 6.18 -3.29 -0.01
N GLY A 45 7.09 -4.21 0.30
CA GLY A 45 8.47 -3.86 0.66
C GLY A 45 9.13 -2.99 -0.42
N ASP A 46 9.15 -3.49 -1.66
CA ASP A 46 9.80 -2.80 -2.79
C ASP A 46 9.16 -1.43 -3.08
N LEU A 47 7.83 -1.35 -2.99
CA LEU A 47 7.08 -0.15 -3.36
C LEU A 47 7.28 1.02 -2.38
N LEU A 48 7.50 0.73 -1.10
CA LEU A 48 7.48 1.74 -0.05
C LEU A 48 8.86 2.40 0.18
N ASP A 49 9.96 1.73 -0.18
CA ASP A 49 11.31 2.17 0.18
C ASP A 49 11.74 3.50 -0.43
N ALA A 50 11.46 3.71 -1.72
CA ALA A 50 11.86 4.93 -2.41
C ALA A 50 11.22 6.18 -1.78
N ALA A 51 9.92 6.13 -1.50
CA ALA A 51 9.20 7.24 -0.88
C ALA A 51 9.63 7.45 0.58
N ALA A 52 9.76 6.37 1.35
CA ALA A 52 10.15 6.46 2.75
C ALA A 52 11.58 7.00 2.94
N SER A 53 12.49 6.69 2.02
CA SER A 53 13.84 7.26 2.02
C SER A 53 13.84 8.77 1.73
N ALA A 54 12.94 9.23 0.86
CA ALA A 54 12.81 10.65 0.53
C ALA A 54 12.17 11.48 1.65
N ASP A 55 11.11 10.94 2.28
CA ASP A 55 10.37 11.65 3.35
C ASP A 55 11.07 11.57 4.71
N GLY A 56 11.87 10.53 4.94
CA GLY A 56 12.48 10.25 6.24
C GLY A 56 11.49 9.75 7.30
N PRO A 57 11.99 9.44 8.51
CA PRO A 57 11.17 8.92 9.60
C PRO A 57 10.28 10.00 10.23
N SER A 58 9.05 9.63 10.56
CA SER A 58 8.07 10.45 11.29
C SER A 58 7.56 9.73 12.52
N LEU A 59 7.21 10.47 13.58
CA LEU A 59 6.47 9.93 14.71
C LEU A 59 5.01 9.71 14.29
N LEU A 60 4.54 8.47 14.38
CA LEU A 60 3.19 8.10 13.98
C LEU A 60 2.27 7.98 15.19
N HIS A 61 1.00 8.32 14.99
CA HIS A 61 -0.08 7.90 15.87
C HIS A 61 -0.21 6.37 15.84
N GLY A 62 -0.12 5.76 14.65
CA GLY A 62 -0.09 4.32 14.44
C GLY A 62 -1.45 3.64 14.39
N ASP A 63 -2.51 4.33 14.81
CA ASP A 63 -3.91 3.90 14.72
C ASP A 63 -4.85 5.08 14.40
N LEU A 64 -4.49 5.93 13.43
CA LEU A 64 -5.24 7.17 13.16
C LEU A 64 -6.49 6.92 12.29
N TRP A 65 -7.61 6.60 12.93
CA TRP A 65 -8.93 6.50 12.28
C TRP A 65 -9.96 7.37 13.01
N SER A 66 -11.18 7.49 12.46
CA SER A 66 -12.18 8.47 12.93
C SER A 66 -12.64 8.24 14.37
N GLY A 67 -12.61 7.00 14.86
CA GLY A 67 -12.89 6.68 16.25
C GLY A 67 -11.83 7.21 17.24
N ASN A 68 -10.60 7.48 16.77
CA ASN A 68 -9.48 7.95 17.59
C ASN A 68 -9.24 9.46 17.46
N VAL A 69 -10.18 10.19 16.84
CA VAL A 69 -10.14 11.65 16.74
C VAL A 69 -11.36 12.23 17.43
N LEU A 70 -11.10 13.01 18.47
CA LEU A 70 -12.08 13.79 19.20
C LEU A 70 -11.88 15.28 18.93
N PHE A 71 -12.86 16.08 19.31
CA PHE A 71 -12.76 17.54 19.27
C PHE A 71 -13.06 18.10 20.65
N ALA A 72 -12.17 18.97 21.15
CA ALA A 72 -12.38 19.70 22.38
C ALA A 72 -13.51 20.73 22.23
N ALA A 73 -13.91 21.36 23.34
CA ALA A 73 -15.06 22.27 23.37
C ALA A 73 -14.98 23.45 22.39
N ARG A 74 -13.76 23.88 21.99
CA ARG A 74 -13.56 24.97 21.02
C ARG A 74 -13.17 24.45 19.62
N GLY A 75 -13.28 23.15 19.39
CA GLY A 75 -13.05 22.53 18.08
C GLY A 75 -11.60 22.13 17.81
N GLU A 76 -10.71 22.16 18.81
CA GLU A 76 -9.35 21.66 18.65
C GLU A 76 -9.36 20.13 18.52
N PRO A 77 -8.63 19.55 17.54
CA PRO A 77 -8.55 18.10 17.41
C PRO A 77 -7.73 17.50 18.56
N VAL A 78 -8.22 16.40 19.12
CA VAL A 78 -7.57 15.60 20.15
C VAL A 78 -7.43 14.17 19.64
N LEU A 79 -6.20 13.65 19.63
CA LEU A 79 -5.92 12.27 19.23
C LEU A 79 -5.82 11.38 20.47
N ILE A 80 -6.41 10.19 20.41
CA ILE A 80 -6.47 9.23 21.53
C ILE A 80 -6.09 7.82 21.09
N ASP A 81 -5.78 6.96 22.06
CA ASP A 81 -5.46 5.54 21.88
C ASP A 81 -4.37 5.25 20.81
N PRO A 82 -3.17 5.85 20.95
CA PRO A 82 -2.15 5.70 19.93
C PRO A 82 -1.42 4.37 20.03
N ALA A 83 -1.03 3.84 18.87
CA ALA A 83 -0.09 2.73 18.73
C ALA A 83 1.27 3.26 18.24
N VAL A 84 1.89 4.16 19.02
CA VAL A 84 3.02 5.00 18.60
C VAL A 84 4.24 4.20 18.15
N TYR A 85 4.83 4.60 17.02
CA TYR A 85 6.18 4.22 16.62
C TYR A 85 6.73 5.19 15.57
N VAL A 86 8.03 5.10 15.30
CA VAL A 86 8.69 5.87 14.24
C VAL A 86 8.59 5.11 12.92
N GLY A 87 8.07 5.74 11.88
CA GLY A 87 7.85 5.13 10.57
C GLY A 87 7.55 6.13 9.46
N HIS A 88 7.00 5.66 8.35
CA HIS A 88 6.61 6.53 7.25
C HIS A 88 5.24 7.18 7.49
N ARG A 89 5.15 8.50 7.33
CA ARG A 89 3.94 9.32 7.61
C ARG A 89 2.68 8.89 6.86
N GLU A 90 2.84 8.29 5.67
CA GLU A 90 1.68 7.81 4.88
C GLU A 90 0.89 6.70 5.59
N VAL A 91 1.43 6.06 6.62
CA VAL A 91 0.69 5.07 7.41
C VAL A 91 -0.56 5.68 8.05
N ASP A 92 -0.40 6.80 8.75
CA ASP A 92 -1.52 7.45 9.45
C ASP A 92 -2.54 8.00 8.47
N LEU A 93 -2.09 8.52 7.33
CA LEU A 93 -2.98 8.94 6.24
C LEU A 93 -3.76 7.77 5.65
N ALA A 94 -3.09 6.64 5.42
CA ALA A 94 -3.71 5.44 4.89
C ALA A 94 -4.77 4.88 5.86
N MET A 95 -4.48 4.89 7.16
CA MET A 95 -5.40 4.47 8.21
C MET A 95 -6.63 5.40 8.26
N SER A 96 -6.42 6.72 8.16
CA SER A 96 -7.52 7.69 8.20
C SER A 96 -8.52 7.53 7.04
N ARG A 97 -8.08 6.94 5.91
CA ARG A 97 -8.90 6.63 4.73
C ARG A 97 -9.66 5.31 4.83
N LEU A 98 -9.34 4.42 5.77
CA LEU A 98 -9.78 3.01 5.73
C LEU A 98 -11.18 2.78 6.30
N PHE A 99 -11.55 3.49 7.37
CA PHE A 99 -12.81 3.30 8.10
C PHE A 99 -13.70 4.56 8.06
N GLY A 100 -14.30 4.79 6.89
CA GLY A 100 -15.22 5.92 6.67
C GLY A 100 -14.55 7.20 6.17
N GLY A 101 -13.24 7.36 6.38
CA GLY A 101 -12.48 8.49 5.85
C GLY A 101 -12.63 9.77 6.70
N PHE A 102 -11.60 10.62 6.69
CA PHE A 102 -11.73 12.00 7.14
C PHE A 102 -12.34 12.92 6.06
N PRO A 103 -12.84 14.11 6.43
CA PRO A 103 -13.31 15.09 5.46
C PRO A 103 -12.23 15.46 4.44
N ARG A 104 -12.62 15.72 3.18
CA ARG A 104 -11.68 16.09 2.10
C ARG A 104 -10.77 17.28 2.45
N ALA A 105 -11.28 18.20 3.27
CA ALA A 105 -10.52 19.36 3.75
C ALA A 105 -9.27 18.96 4.54
N PHE A 106 -9.32 17.88 5.33
CA PHE A 106 -8.16 17.36 6.06
C PHE A 106 -7.04 16.97 5.09
N TYR A 107 -7.33 16.15 4.08
CA TYR A 107 -6.30 15.70 3.14
C TYR A 107 -5.73 16.85 2.31
N ARG A 108 -6.56 17.84 1.94
CA ARG A 108 -6.10 19.04 1.25
C ARG A 108 -5.13 19.86 2.10
N ALA A 109 -5.50 20.13 3.35
CA ALA A 109 -4.65 20.88 4.28
C ALA A 109 -3.33 20.14 4.57
N TYR A 110 -3.38 18.81 4.71
CA TYR A 110 -2.18 18.00 4.87
C TYR A 110 -1.27 18.09 3.64
N GLU A 111 -1.81 17.93 2.43
CA GLU A 111 -1.05 18.00 1.17
C GLU A 111 -0.42 19.39 0.97
N GLU A 112 -1.13 20.46 1.36
CA GLU A 112 -0.62 21.83 1.30
C GLU A 112 0.56 22.05 2.27
N ALA A 113 0.47 21.51 3.49
CA ALA A 113 1.50 21.66 4.51
C ALA A 113 2.71 20.73 4.28
N TRP A 114 2.48 19.51 3.80
CA TRP A 114 3.50 18.49 3.60
C TRP A 114 3.15 17.57 2.40
N PRO A 115 3.48 18.01 1.17
CA PRO A 115 3.11 17.32 -0.07
C PRO A 115 3.55 15.85 -0.09
N LEU A 116 2.72 14.97 -0.63
CA LEU A 116 3.00 13.54 -0.73
C LEU A 116 3.93 13.22 -1.90
N GLN A 117 4.79 12.22 -1.72
CA GLN A 117 5.66 11.76 -2.80
C GLN A 117 4.82 11.23 -3.97
N PRO A 118 5.25 11.43 -5.23
CA PRO A 118 4.60 10.86 -6.40
C PRO A 118 4.31 9.36 -6.23
N GLY A 119 3.15 8.92 -6.71
CA GLY A 119 2.72 7.52 -6.60
C GLY A 119 2.18 7.11 -5.23
N HIS A 120 1.85 8.04 -4.32
CA HIS A 120 1.27 7.71 -3.00
C HIS A 120 -0.03 6.90 -3.10
N GLU A 121 -0.83 7.12 -4.14
CA GLU A 121 -2.05 6.33 -4.38
C GLU A 121 -1.76 4.85 -4.66
N LEU A 122 -0.59 4.52 -5.21
CA LEU A 122 -0.16 3.12 -5.39
C LEU A 122 0.28 2.50 -4.05
N ARG A 123 0.82 3.31 -3.13
CA ARG A 123 1.26 2.88 -1.79
C ARG A 123 0.10 2.72 -0.81
N LEU A 124 -1.03 3.39 -1.04
CA LEU A 124 -2.18 3.37 -0.15
C LEU A 124 -2.66 1.95 0.21
N PRO A 125 -2.89 1.01 -0.75
CA PRO A 125 -3.28 -0.35 -0.40
C PRO A 125 -2.21 -1.10 0.42
N ALA A 126 -0.92 -0.82 0.17
CA ALA A 126 0.19 -1.43 0.91
C ALA A 126 0.18 -1.02 2.39
N TYR A 127 -0.09 0.25 2.68
CA TYR A 127 -0.26 0.73 4.05
C TYR A 127 -1.56 0.25 4.70
N GLN A 128 -2.67 0.17 3.96
CA GLN A 128 -3.94 -0.31 4.49
C GLN A 128 -3.98 -1.83 4.75
N LEU A 129 -3.09 -2.61 4.11
CA LEU A 129 -3.06 -4.06 4.31
C LEU A 129 -2.76 -4.43 5.78
N TYR A 130 -1.87 -3.71 6.46
CA TYR A 130 -1.53 -3.99 7.86
C TYR A 130 -2.73 -3.89 8.82
N PRO A 131 -3.46 -2.75 8.92
CA PRO A 131 -4.62 -2.65 9.80
C PRO A 131 -5.74 -3.63 9.39
N LEU A 132 -5.91 -3.91 8.08
CA LEU A 132 -6.83 -4.95 7.62
C LEU A 132 -6.46 -6.34 8.14
N LEU A 133 -5.17 -6.69 8.15
CA LEU A 133 -4.67 -7.95 8.71
C LEU A 133 -4.85 -8.01 10.23
N VAL A 134 -4.64 -6.89 10.94
CA VAL A 134 -4.91 -6.79 12.38
C VAL A 134 -6.40 -7.06 12.65
N HIS A 135 -7.29 -6.43 11.88
CA HIS A 135 -8.74 -6.65 12.03
C HIS A 135 -9.17 -8.06 11.61
N ALA A 136 -8.55 -8.62 10.56
CA ALA A 136 -8.80 -10.00 10.15
C ALA A 136 -8.42 -11.00 11.25
N ARG A 137 -7.32 -10.74 11.96
CA ARG A 137 -6.88 -11.56 13.09
C ARG A 137 -7.83 -11.45 14.29
N LEU A 138 -8.29 -10.23 14.61
CA LEU A 138 -9.12 -9.98 15.79
C LEU A 138 -10.60 -10.34 15.60
N PHE A 139 -11.14 -10.10 14.40
CA PHE A 139 -12.58 -10.15 14.13
C PHE A 139 -12.95 -11.14 13.01
N GLY A 140 -11.98 -11.65 12.26
CA GLY A 140 -12.23 -12.60 11.18
C GLY A 140 -13.15 -12.06 10.08
N GLY A 141 -13.92 -12.97 9.48
CA GLY A 141 -15.03 -12.64 8.58
C GLY A 141 -14.65 -11.71 7.41
N GLY A 142 -15.42 -10.63 7.26
CA GLY A 142 -15.27 -9.68 6.15
C GLY A 142 -13.89 -9.03 6.04
N TYR A 143 -13.16 -8.92 7.15
CA TYR A 143 -11.81 -8.34 7.17
C TYR A 143 -10.78 -9.25 6.51
N VAL A 144 -10.92 -10.58 6.62
CA VAL A 144 -10.08 -11.53 5.88
C VAL A 144 -10.25 -11.30 4.37
N ALA A 145 -11.49 -11.21 3.90
CA ALA A 145 -11.77 -10.96 2.50
C ALA A 145 -11.25 -9.58 2.04
N ALA A 146 -11.34 -8.55 2.89
CA ALA A 146 -10.79 -7.23 2.60
C ALA A 146 -9.26 -7.24 2.51
N ALA A 147 -8.57 -7.90 3.43
CA ALA A 147 -7.11 -8.04 3.42
C ALA A 147 -6.63 -8.77 2.16
N VAL A 148 -7.28 -9.88 1.78
CA VAL A 148 -6.95 -10.62 0.56
C VAL A 148 -7.16 -9.78 -0.70
N ARG A 149 -8.24 -8.98 -0.77
CA ARG A 149 -8.47 -8.06 -1.90
C ARG A 149 -7.41 -6.97 -1.99
N ALA A 150 -7.02 -6.38 -0.86
CA ALA A 150 -5.95 -5.39 -0.81
C ALA A 150 -4.63 -6.00 -1.28
N ALA A 151 -4.29 -7.20 -0.79
CA ALA A 151 -3.10 -7.93 -1.20
C ALA A 151 -3.07 -8.22 -2.71
N ALA A 152 -4.20 -8.67 -3.29
CA ALA A 152 -4.30 -8.91 -4.72
C ALA A 152 -4.04 -7.64 -5.56
N ARG A 153 -4.50 -6.46 -5.10
CA ARG A 153 -4.25 -5.18 -5.77
C ARG A 153 -2.77 -4.79 -5.76
N ILE A 154 -2.10 -4.98 -4.61
CA ILE A 154 -0.67 -4.72 -4.47
C ILE A 154 0.12 -5.59 -5.46
N SER A 155 -0.20 -6.89 -5.55
CA SER A 155 0.48 -7.81 -6.48
C SER A 155 0.17 -7.54 -7.95
N ALA A 156 -1.01 -6.97 -8.27
CA ALA A 156 -1.39 -6.67 -9.66
C ALA A 156 -0.70 -5.42 -10.22
N ALA A 157 -0.41 -4.43 -9.37
CA ALA A 157 0.18 -3.14 -9.77
C ALA A 157 1.60 -3.25 -10.37
N GLN A 158 2.26 -4.41 -10.26
CA GLN A 158 3.60 -4.66 -10.80
C GLN A 158 3.64 -5.53 -12.07
N ARG A 159 2.51 -5.98 -12.63
CA ARG A 159 2.58 -6.66 -13.95
C ARG A 159 2.97 -5.62 -15.00
N PRO A 160 4.17 -5.68 -15.61
CA PRO A 160 4.47 -4.78 -16.72
C PRO A 160 3.45 -5.05 -17.83
N SER A 161 2.99 -3.98 -18.48
CA SER A 161 2.23 -4.04 -19.72
C SER A 161 3.10 -4.64 -20.83
N GLY A 162 3.28 -5.96 -20.78
CA GLY A 162 3.97 -6.74 -21.79
C GLY A 162 3.10 -6.92 -23.02
N ARG A 163 3.05 -5.89 -23.87
CA ARG A 163 2.90 -6.05 -25.31
C ARG A 163 3.90 -5.12 -25.99
N HIS A 164 5.12 -5.61 -26.16
CA HIS A 164 5.90 -5.18 -27.31
C HIS A 164 5.20 -5.72 -28.56
N PRO A 165 4.86 -4.88 -29.55
CA PRO A 165 4.53 -5.39 -30.88
C PRO A 165 5.81 -6.06 -31.45
N PRO A 166 5.68 -7.16 -32.21
CA PRO A 166 6.84 -7.72 -32.89
C PRO A 166 7.32 -6.73 -33.95
N GLU A 167 8.49 -6.13 -33.72
CA GLU A 167 9.28 -5.53 -34.80
C GLU A 167 9.76 -6.67 -35.71
N GLY A 168 9.26 -6.71 -36.94
CA GLY A 168 9.78 -7.65 -37.94
C GLY A 168 8.82 -7.99 -39.07
N SER A 169 8.61 -7.07 -40.02
CA SER A 169 8.72 -7.44 -41.43
C SER A 169 9.04 -6.21 -42.27
N SER A 170 10.34 -5.95 -42.45
CA SER A 170 10.82 -5.20 -43.61
C SER A 170 10.51 -6.05 -44.84
N ARG A 171 9.38 -5.77 -45.50
CA ARG A 171 9.13 -6.24 -46.86
C ARG A 171 9.82 -5.26 -47.80
N ARG A 172 10.95 -5.70 -48.37
CA ARG A 172 11.43 -5.19 -49.65
C ARG A 172 10.31 -5.35 -50.66
N ASN A 173 9.77 -4.25 -51.16
CA ASN A 173 9.04 -4.26 -52.42
C ASN A 173 10.08 -4.07 -53.52
N GLU A 174 10.42 -5.17 -54.19
CA GLU A 174 10.95 -5.13 -55.55
C GLU A 174 9.79 -4.77 -56.48
N ASP A 175 9.91 -3.65 -57.20
CA ASP A 175 9.03 -3.27 -58.29
C ASP A 175 9.76 -3.50 -59.62
N PRO A 176 9.33 -4.46 -60.47
CA PRO A 176 9.89 -4.62 -61.80
C PRO A 176 8.96 -3.99 -62.84
N ARG A 177 9.59 -3.12 -63.66
CA ARG A 177 9.24 -2.71 -65.05
C ARG A 177 8.70 -1.28 -65.18
N THR A 178 9.43 -0.42 -65.90
CA THR A 178 9.05 0.23 -67.20
C THR A 178 10.27 1.04 -67.74
N PRO A 179 10.53 1.13 -69.07
CA PRO A 179 11.87 1.35 -69.67
C PRO A 179 12.13 2.82 -70.11
N PRO A 180 13.32 3.16 -70.68
CA PRO A 180 13.83 4.53 -70.68
C PRO A 180 13.35 5.39 -71.86
N ARG A 181 13.37 6.71 -71.64
CA ARG A 181 13.50 7.76 -72.65
C ARG A 181 14.52 8.77 -72.19
#